data_AF-A0A940TPP9-F1
#
_entry.id   AF-A0A940TPP9-F1
#
_cell.length_a   1.000
_cell.length_b   1.000
_cell.length_c   1.000
_cell.angle_alpha   90.00
_cell.angle_beta   90.00
_cell.angle_gamma   90.00
#
_symmetry.space_group_name_H-M   'P 1'
#
loop_
_entity.id
_entity.type
_entity.pdbx_description
1 polymer ?
#
loop_
_entity_poly.entity_id
_entity_poly.type
_entity_poly.pdbx_seq_one_letter_code
_entity_poly.pdbx_strand_id
1 'polypeptide(L)'
;MWPDVKDSLKNIIQPYERYFSQPHFPIDINKVFGLNWRIPHCGILPAKADQEYYRRVLPTQQGERGMKILAIMGSPKGKGSGYKIVKMIGDRMIAKGDVEFEYLFLKDANLKPCTGCYICMTKGEDKCPLKDDRALIEQELMAADGVILSSPVYVDNVSWLMKTFIDRFAYTNHRPCFHRQKVLTVANTGVAGQKETLSALKKALGGQRISRIAHELAIATPPWPQTERAVARKERAIDAAADKFYKACLDTALTEPTFSNYLNFLMMQKLSLECRQYLPADYAFYNGKAYYFDARVNPIKAAAAKAIVRIMITFMKDIGPGHIPWPAAKKEE
;
A
#
# COMPACT_ATOMS: atom_id res chain seq x y z
N MET A 1 28.23 -5.92 14.33
CA MET A 1 26.83 -5.45 14.28
C MET A 1 26.72 -4.46 13.11
N TRP A 2 26.03 -4.83 12.03
CA TRP A 2 26.10 -4.10 10.75
C TRP A 2 25.35 -2.74 10.82
N PRO A 3 25.86 -1.68 10.16
CA PRO A 3 25.21 -0.36 10.11
C PRO A 3 23.73 -0.43 9.67
N ASP A 4 23.42 -1.25 8.66
CA ASP A 4 22.06 -1.43 8.13
C ASP A 4 21.06 -2.01 9.14
N VAL A 5 21.54 -2.83 10.09
CA VAL A 5 20.70 -3.41 11.15
C VAL A 5 20.39 -2.35 12.19
N LYS A 6 21.37 -1.51 12.55
CA LYS A 6 21.21 -0.43 13.54
C LYS A 6 20.28 0.66 13.02
N ASP A 7 20.39 1.03 11.75
CA ASP A 7 19.54 2.06 11.13
C ASP A 7 18.12 1.54 10.84
N SER A 8 17.97 0.26 10.50
CA SER A 8 16.66 -0.38 10.40
C SER A 8 15.95 -0.45 11.76
N LEU A 9 16.67 -0.79 12.84
CA LEU A 9 16.11 -0.84 14.19
C LEU A 9 15.64 0.55 14.66
N LYS A 10 16.41 1.61 14.40
CA LYS A 10 16.00 2.99 14.77
C LYS A 10 14.68 3.41 14.09
N ASN A 11 14.53 3.15 12.79
CA ASN A 11 13.32 3.50 12.05
C ASN A 11 12.09 2.67 12.45
N ILE A 12 12.32 1.45 12.99
CA ILE A 12 11.25 0.57 13.47
C ILE A 12 10.84 0.92 14.90
N ILE A 13 11.79 1.30 15.76
CA ILE A 13 11.58 1.53 17.20
C ILE A 13 11.08 2.96 17.50
N GLN A 14 11.53 3.98 16.75
CA GLN A 14 11.18 5.39 16.99
C GLN A 14 9.67 5.67 17.14
N PRO A 15 8.76 5.08 16.33
CA PRO A 15 7.33 5.28 16.50
C PRO A 15 6.77 4.74 17.83
N TYR A 16 7.44 3.75 18.44
CA TYR A 16 7.03 3.10 19.67
C TYR A 16 7.71 3.67 20.93
N GLU A 17 8.83 4.39 20.81
CA GLU A 17 9.51 5.05 21.95
C GLU A 17 8.59 6.04 22.68
N ARG A 18 7.71 6.75 21.95
CA ARG A 18 6.67 7.63 22.54
C ARG A 18 5.60 6.88 23.32
N TYR A 19 5.40 5.60 23.04
CA TYR A 19 4.39 4.75 23.68
C TYR A 19 4.90 4.20 25.02
N PHE A 20 6.19 3.85 25.11
CA PHE A 20 6.81 3.28 26.31
C PHE A 20 7.25 4.30 27.38
N SER A 21 7.16 5.60 27.09
CA SER A 21 7.55 6.67 28.01
C SER A 21 6.39 7.19 28.90
N GLN A 22 5.26 6.48 28.95
CA GLN A 22 4.08 6.90 29.73
C GLN A 22 4.11 6.27 31.14
N PRO A 23 3.78 7.00 32.23
CA PRO A 23 4.21 6.65 33.60
C PRO A 23 3.23 5.80 34.41
N HIS A 24 2.14 5.33 33.84
CA HIS A 24 1.03 4.77 34.63
C HIS A 24 0.81 3.33 34.23
N PHE A 25 1.06 2.37 35.13
CA PHE A 25 0.21 1.20 35.41
C PHE A 25 0.90 0.25 36.39
N PRO A 26 0.39 0.13 37.62
CA PRO A 26 0.52 -1.10 38.39
C PRO A 26 -0.87 -1.76 38.61
N ILE A 27 -0.88 -3.10 38.84
CA ILE A 27 -1.96 -3.92 39.50
C ILE A 27 -3.09 -4.42 38.56
N ASP A 28 -3.73 -5.61 38.67
CA ASP A 28 -3.56 -6.97 39.24
C ASP A 28 -4.76 -7.81 38.68
N ILE A 29 -4.55 -9.11 38.44
CA ILE A 29 -5.08 -9.95 37.35
C ILE A 29 -6.29 -10.86 37.70
N ASN A 30 -6.81 -10.85 38.91
CA ASN A 30 -7.82 -11.85 39.30
C ASN A 30 -9.27 -11.39 39.07
N LYS A 31 -9.86 -11.68 37.90
CA LYS A 31 -11.31 -11.98 37.64
C LYS A 31 -11.66 -11.85 36.15
N VAL A 32 -12.47 -12.64 35.44
CA VAL A 32 -13.23 -13.90 35.62
C VAL A 32 -13.73 -14.27 34.20
N PHE A 33 -13.96 -15.56 33.95
CA PHE A 33 -14.15 -16.27 32.65
C PHE A 33 -15.51 -16.10 31.92
N GLY A 34 -15.52 -16.38 30.59
CA GLY A 34 -16.35 -17.45 29.96
C GLY A 34 -17.62 -17.10 29.16
N LEU A 35 -17.66 -17.38 27.84
CA LEU A 35 -18.50 -18.41 27.16
C LEU A 35 -18.68 -18.24 25.63
N ASN A 36 -18.85 -19.40 24.98
CA ASN A 36 -18.89 -19.74 23.55
C ASN A 36 -20.10 -19.21 22.77
N TRP A 37 -19.89 -18.93 21.46
CA TRP A 37 -20.90 -19.09 20.41
C TRP A 37 -20.30 -19.72 19.13
N ARG A 38 -20.95 -20.78 18.63
CA ARG A 38 -20.75 -21.41 17.31
C ARG A 38 -21.95 -21.05 16.42
N ILE A 39 -21.71 -20.53 15.21
CA ILE A 39 -22.67 -20.45 14.10
C ILE A 39 -21.90 -20.71 12.78
N PRO A 40 -22.48 -21.43 11.78
CA PRO A 40 -21.73 -22.24 10.83
C PRO A 40 -21.19 -21.48 9.61
N HIS A 41 -20.17 -22.11 9.05
CA HIS A 41 -19.33 -21.69 7.94
C HIS A 41 -20.10 -21.29 6.67
N CYS A 42 -19.78 -20.11 6.13
CA CYS A 42 -19.83 -19.86 4.70
C CYS A 42 -18.42 -19.51 4.22
N GLY A 43 -17.81 -20.51 3.57
CA GLY A 43 -16.58 -20.55 2.77
C GLY A 43 -15.62 -19.35 2.83
N ILE A 44 -14.64 -19.43 3.72
CA ILE A 44 -13.30 -18.93 3.44
C ILE A 44 -12.72 -19.87 2.38
N LEU A 45 -12.42 -19.36 1.19
CA LEU A 45 -11.77 -20.14 0.15
C LEU A 45 -10.38 -20.60 0.66
N PRO A 46 -10.01 -21.87 0.47
CA PRO A 46 -8.73 -22.40 0.97
C PRO A 46 -7.53 -21.73 0.29
N ALA A 47 -6.35 -21.76 0.90
CA ALA A 47 -5.10 -21.14 0.39
C ALA A 47 -4.72 -21.50 -1.07
N LYS A 48 -5.22 -22.63 -1.61
CA LYS A 48 -5.10 -23.00 -3.03
C LYS A 48 -5.96 -22.14 -3.97
N ALA A 49 -7.12 -21.70 -3.51
CA ALA A 49 -8.06 -20.87 -4.26
C ALA A 49 -7.62 -19.40 -4.33
N ASP A 50 -6.85 -18.89 -3.36
CA ASP A 50 -6.13 -17.62 -3.51
C ASP A 50 -5.12 -17.70 -4.66
N GLN A 51 -4.30 -18.76 -4.70
CA GLN A 51 -3.38 -18.99 -5.83
C GLN A 51 -4.11 -19.19 -7.17
N GLU A 52 -5.31 -19.78 -7.16
CA GLU A 52 -6.13 -19.93 -8.36
C GLU A 52 -6.82 -18.62 -8.78
N TYR A 53 -7.26 -17.79 -7.84
CA TYR A 53 -7.72 -16.42 -8.11
C TYR A 53 -6.60 -15.58 -8.71
N TYR A 54 -5.40 -15.61 -8.11
CA TYR A 54 -4.23 -14.98 -8.71
C TYR A 54 -3.90 -15.60 -10.08
N ARG A 55 -3.97 -16.92 -10.30
CA ARG A 55 -3.76 -17.51 -11.65
C ARG A 55 -4.85 -17.16 -12.67
N ARG A 56 -6.11 -16.96 -12.26
CA ARG A 56 -7.23 -16.60 -13.14
C ARG A 56 -7.27 -15.12 -13.49
N VAL A 57 -6.86 -14.26 -12.55
CA VAL A 57 -6.82 -12.79 -12.72
C VAL A 57 -5.48 -12.34 -13.32
N LEU A 58 -4.40 -13.10 -13.15
CA LEU A 58 -3.12 -12.83 -13.81
C LEU A 58 -3.16 -13.37 -15.25
N PRO A 59 -2.89 -12.55 -16.26
CA PRO A 59 -2.79 -13.02 -17.63
C PRO A 59 -1.63 -14.02 -17.74
N THR A 60 -1.96 -15.18 -18.28
CA THR A 60 -1.12 -16.39 -18.35
C THR A 60 -0.07 -16.34 -19.47
N GLN A 61 0.17 -15.18 -20.10
CA GLN A 61 0.99 -15.07 -21.31
C GLN A 61 1.77 -13.74 -21.31
N GLN A 62 2.79 -13.61 -20.46
CA GLN A 62 3.65 -12.40 -20.38
C GLN A 62 4.66 -12.27 -21.54
N GLY A 63 4.67 -13.23 -22.48
CA GLY A 63 5.57 -13.20 -23.65
C GLY A 63 4.97 -12.57 -24.92
N GLU A 64 3.65 -12.39 -24.99
CA GLU A 64 2.96 -11.96 -26.22
C GLU A 64 2.15 -10.67 -26.07
N ARG A 65 1.97 -10.13 -24.85
CA ARG A 65 1.24 -8.86 -24.63
C ARG A 65 2.20 -7.68 -24.43
N GLY A 66 1.87 -6.53 -25.03
CA GLY A 66 2.54 -5.26 -24.78
C GLY A 66 2.44 -4.80 -23.32
N MET A 67 3.27 -3.82 -22.93
CA MET A 67 3.32 -3.28 -21.56
C MET A 67 2.06 -2.47 -21.26
N LYS A 68 1.29 -2.84 -20.23
CA LYS A 68 0.10 -2.07 -19.82
C LYS A 68 0.44 -1.08 -18.70
N ILE A 69 0.17 0.20 -18.93
CA ILE A 69 0.31 1.28 -17.95
C ILE A 69 -1.05 1.88 -17.62
N LEU A 70 -1.39 1.92 -16.32
CA LEU A 70 -2.61 2.54 -15.82
C LEU A 70 -2.30 3.82 -15.03
N ALA A 71 -2.81 4.96 -15.50
CA ALA A 71 -2.70 6.22 -14.78
C ALA A 71 -3.98 6.53 -13.98
N ILE A 72 -3.87 6.50 -12.64
CA ILE A 72 -4.92 6.95 -11.71
C ILE A 72 -4.83 8.48 -11.56
N MET A 73 -5.81 9.18 -12.13
CA MET A 73 -5.87 10.64 -12.19
C MET A 73 -6.77 11.19 -11.08
N GLY A 74 -6.15 11.77 -10.05
CA GLY A 74 -6.85 12.30 -8.87
C GLY A 74 -7.31 13.76 -8.97
N SER A 75 -7.15 14.44 -10.11
CA SER A 75 -7.56 15.84 -10.22
C SER A 75 -9.08 15.95 -10.42
N PRO A 76 -9.81 16.76 -9.60
CA PRO A 76 -11.23 17.04 -9.88
C PRO A 76 -11.43 17.84 -11.17
N LYS A 77 -10.37 18.52 -11.66
CA LYS A 77 -10.40 19.23 -12.96
C LYS A 77 -10.31 18.28 -14.16
N GLY A 78 -10.08 16.98 -13.96
CA GLY A 78 -9.90 16.01 -15.04
C GLY A 78 -8.64 16.32 -15.86
N LYS A 79 -8.82 16.72 -17.12
CA LYS A 79 -7.74 16.97 -18.11
C LYS A 79 -6.97 18.30 -17.88
N GLY A 80 -6.56 18.57 -16.64
CA GLY A 80 -5.77 19.75 -16.23
C GLY A 80 -4.25 19.55 -16.34
N SER A 81 -3.47 20.32 -15.57
CA SER A 81 -1.99 20.26 -15.60
C SER A 81 -1.42 18.89 -15.29
N GLY A 82 -1.95 18.18 -14.29
CA GLY A 82 -1.54 16.81 -13.96
C GLY A 82 -1.73 15.84 -15.13
N TYR A 83 -2.86 15.95 -15.85
CA TYR A 83 -3.09 15.16 -17.07
C TYR A 83 -2.08 15.48 -18.17
N LYS A 84 -1.76 16.76 -18.41
CA LYS A 84 -0.75 17.13 -19.41
C LYS A 84 0.62 16.51 -19.11
N ILE A 85 1.04 16.55 -17.84
CA ILE A 85 2.29 15.93 -17.38
C ILE A 85 2.27 14.42 -17.64
N VAL A 86 1.21 13.72 -17.20
CA VAL A 86 1.08 12.27 -17.38
C VAL A 86 0.97 11.88 -18.85
N LYS A 87 0.28 12.69 -19.67
CA LYS A 87 0.19 12.48 -21.11
C LYS A 87 1.56 12.55 -21.77
N MET A 88 2.38 13.55 -21.42
CA MET A 88 3.74 13.62 -21.94
C MET A 88 4.55 12.38 -21.55
N ILE A 89 4.43 11.90 -20.31
CA ILE A 89 5.07 10.64 -19.88
C ILE A 89 4.61 9.47 -20.77
N GLY A 90 3.31 9.31 -20.96
CA GLY A 90 2.74 8.27 -21.82
C GLY A 90 3.25 8.35 -23.26
N ASP A 91 3.21 9.54 -23.86
CA ASP A 91 3.73 9.77 -25.23
C ASP A 91 5.21 9.37 -25.35
N ARG A 92 6.04 9.68 -24.32
CA ARG A 92 7.46 9.28 -24.29
C ARG A 92 7.66 7.78 -24.13
N MET A 93 6.78 7.10 -23.38
CA MET A 93 6.84 5.65 -23.18
C MET A 93 6.40 4.90 -24.45
N ILE A 94 5.30 5.31 -25.06
CA ILE A 94 4.79 4.73 -26.32
C ILE A 94 5.82 4.86 -27.44
N ALA A 95 6.56 5.98 -27.50
CA ALA A 95 7.63 6.16 -28.47
C ALA A 95 8.83 5.19 -28.28
N LYS A 96 8.91 4.45 -27.17
CA LYS A 96 10.03 3.55 -26.83
C LYS A 96 9.73 2.07 -27.09
N GLY A 97 8.47 1.69 -27.26
CA GLY A 97 8.08 0.29 -27.43
C GLY A 97 6.57 0.10 -27.40
N ASP A 98 6.16 -1.16 -27.40
CA ASP A 98 4.75 -1.55 -27.33
C ASP A 98 4.19 -1.30 -25.91
N VAL A 99 3.56 -0.13 -25.75
CA VAL A 99 2.97 0.32 -24.48
C VAL A 99 1.51 0.68 -24.70
N GLU A 100 0.63 -0.05 -24.03
CA GLU A 100 -0.76 0.32 -23.84
C GLU A 100 -0.86 1.28 -22.66
N PHE A 101 -1.38 2.49 -22.88
CA PHE A 101 -1.46 3.52 -21.84
C PHE A 101 -2.90 3.98 -21.61
N GLU A 102 -3.42 3.68 -20.43
CA GLU A 102 -4.80 3.97 -20.02
C GLU A 102 -4.87 5.02 -18.91
N TYR A 103 -6.00 5.73 -18.87
CA TYR A 103 -6.29 6.72 -17.83
C TYR A 103 -7.57 6.36 -17.10
N LEU A 104 -7.49 6.29 -15.78
CA LEU A 104 -8.64 6.20 -14.90
C LEU A 104 -8.80 7.53 -14.15
N PHE A 105 -9.79 8.32 -14.55
CA PHE A 105 -10.12 9.57 -13.88
C PHE A 105 -11.01 9.29 -12.66
N LEU A 106 -10.48 9.49 -11.45
CA LEU A 106 -11.23 9.24 -10.22
C LEU A 106 -12.49 10.10 -10.09
N LYS A 107 -12.52 11.26 -10.76
CA LYS A 107 -13.71 12.12 -10.80
C LYS A 107 -14.89 11.52 -11.58
N ASP A 108 -14.59 10.59 -12.50
CA ASP A 108 -15.57 9.95 -13.38
C ASP A 108 -15.88 8.52 -12.91
N ALA A 109 -15.08 7.97 -11.98
CA ALA A 109 -15.34 6.69 -11.34
C ALA A 109 -16.38 6.84 -10.22
N ASN A 110 -17.29 5.87 -10.11
CA ASN A 110 -18.13 5.74 -8.93
C ASN A 110 -17.30 5.08 -7.83
N LEU A 111 -16.49 5.87 -7.11
CA LEU A 111 -15.76 5.42 -5.94
C LEU A 111 -16.16 6.27 -4.72
N LYS A 112 -17.00 5.70 -3.86
CA LYS A 112 -17.57 6.40 -2.72
C LYS A 112 -16.52 6.68 -1.63
N PRO A 113 -16.65 7.76 -0.86
CA PRO A 113 -15.83 7.98 0.33
C PRO A 113 -15.88 6.78 1.28
N CYS A 114 -14.74 6.45 1.90
CA CYS A 114 -14.69 5.39 2.90
C CYS A 114 -15.52 5.78 4.13
N THR A 115 -16.35 4.86 4.63
CA THR A 115 -17.17 5.07 5.83
C THR A 115 -16.47 4.72 7.13
N GLY A 116 -15.21 4.24 7.07
CA GLY A 116 -14.45 3.83 8.26
C GLY A 116 -14.99 2.58 8.95
N CYS A 117 -15.91 1.83 8.33
CA CYS A 117 -16.58 0.68 8.95
C CYS A 117 -15.67 -0.53 9.28
N TYR A 118 -14.41 -0.52 8.80
CA TYR A 118 -13.40 -1.54 9.11
C TYR A 118 -13.71 -2.98 8.64
N ILE A 119 -14.81 -3.19 7.89
CA ILE A 119 -15.21 -4.50 7.38
C ILE A 119 -14.17 -5.06 6.39
N CYS A 120 -13.63 -4.21 5.51
CA CYS A 120 -12.58 -4.64 4.59
C CYS A 120 -11.36 -5.17 5.36
N MET A 121 -10.99 -4.56 6.48
CA MET A 121 -9.85 -4.98 7.28
C MET A 121 -10.12 -6.31 8.00
N THR A 122 -11.29 -6.44 8.62
CA THR A 122 -11.65 -7.59 9.47
C THR A 122 -12.08 -8.82 8.66
N LYS A 123 -13.06 -8.65 7.76
CA LYS A 123 -13.76 -9.75 7.07
C LYS A 123 -13.33 -9.95 5.62
N GLY A 124 -12.62 -9.00 5.03
CA GLY A 124 -12.20 -9.05 3.63
C GLY A 124 -12.77 -7.90 2.81
N GLU A 125 -12.01 -7.44 1.83
CA GLU A 125 -12.34 -6.32 0.96
C GLU A 125 -13.56 -6.59 0.05
N ASP A 126 -13.85 -7.85 -0.24
CA ASP A 126 -15.06 -8.31 -0.94
C ASP A 126 -16.34 -8.10 -0.10
N LYS A 127 -16.21 -7.97 1.23
CA LYS A 127 -17.32 -7.69 2.16
C LYS A 127 -17.58 -6.20 2.36
N CYS A 128 -16.89 -5.31 1.65
CA CYS A 128 -17.16 -3.87 1.74
C CYS A 128 -18.62 -3.59 1.39
N PRO A 129 -19.38 -2.85 2.23
CA PRO A 129 -20.81 -2.60 1.98
C PRO A 129 -21.06 -1.58 0.86
N LEU A 130 -20.02 -0.86 0.43
CA LEU A 130 -20.11 0.13 -0.64
C LEU A 130 -20.10 -0.59 -1.99
N LYS A 131 -21.29 -0.66 -2.61
CA LYS A 131 -21.48 -1.14 -3.99
C LYS A 131 -21.06 -0.02 -4.95
N ASP A 132 -19.85 -0.14 -5.46
CA ASP A 132 -19.20 0.84 -6.33
C ASP A 132 -17.97 0.23 -7.05
N ASP A 133 -17.19 1.06 -7.75
CA ASP A 133 -16.20 0.60 -8.73
C ASP A 133 -14.88 0.10 -8.10
N ARG A 134 -14.77 -0.03 -6.78
CA ARG A 134 -13.51 -0.44 -6.11
C ARG A 134 -12.93 -1.73 -6.70
N ALA A 135 -13.75 -2.76 -6.89
CA ALA A 135 -13.30 -4.05 -7.38
C ALA A 135 -12.84 -3.99 -8.86
N LEU A 136 -13.52 -3.18 -9.68
CA LEU A 136 -13.12 -2.95 -11.07
C LEU A 136 -11.78 -2.22 -11.14
N ILE A 137 -11.61 -1.18 -10.33
CA ILE A 137 -10.34 -0.44 -10.23
C ILE A 137 -9.21 -1.38 -9.77
N GLU A 138 -9.48 -2.28 -8.81
CA GLU A 138 -8.52 -3.28 -8.35
C GLU A 138 -8.10 -4.23 -9.47
N GLN A 139 -9.05 -4.69 -10.29
CA GLN A 139 -8.77 -5.56 -11.44
C GLN A 139 -7.85 -4.86 -12.47
N GLU A 140 -8.12 -3.60 -12.81
CA GLU A 140 -7.28 -2.83 -13.72
C GLU A 140 -5.87 -2.60 -13.15
N LEU A 141 -5.76 -2.31 -11.84
CA LEU A 141 -4.47 -2.20 -11.16
C LEU A 141 -3.69 -3.52 -11.20
N MET A 142 -4.37 -4.66 -11.05
CA MET A 142 -3.75 -5.98 -11.13
C MET A 142 -3.28 -6.34 -12.54
N ALA A 143 -4.03 -5.93 -13.56
CA ALA A 143 -3.72 -6.20 -14.96
C ALA A 143 -2.54 -5.35 -15.49
N ALA A 144 -2.29 -4.19 -14.88
CA ALA A 144 -1.22 -3.28 -15.25
C ALA A 144 0.19 -3.80 -14.86
N ASP A 145 1.19 -3.50 -15.70
CA ASP A 145 2.61 -3.71 -15.40
C ASP A 145 3.21 -2.49 -14.67
N GLY A 146 2.66 -1.30 -14.96
CA GLY A 146 3.01 -0.04 -14.29
C GLY A 146 1.78 0.78 -13.93
N VAL A 147 1.84 1.46 -12.78
CA VAL A 147 0.79 2.33 -12.27
C VAL A 147 1.33 3.75 -12.04
N ILE A 148 0.63 4.75 -12.55
CA ILE A 148 0.93 6.16 -12.25
C ILE A 148 -0.13 6.70 -11.29
N LEU A 149 0.28 7.23 -10.14
CA LEU A 149 -0.62 7.91 -9.21
C LEU A 149 -0.39 9.42 -9.33
N SER A 150 -1.34 10.13 -9.96
CA SER A 150 -1.23 11.57 -10.19
C SER A 150 -2.22 12.34 -9.32
N SER A 151 -1.72 13.29 -8.52
CA SER A 151 -2.56 14.18 -7.74
C SER A 151 -2.09 15.63 -7.84
N PRO A 152 -3.02 16.60 -7.92
CA PRO A 152 -2.68 17.97 -7.60
C PRO A 152 -2.32 18.07 -6.11
N VAL A 153 -1.48 19.06 -5.79
CA VAL A 153 -1.23 19.48 -4.41
C VAL A 153 -2.31 20.47 -3.99
N TYR A 154 -3.18 20.06 -3.06
CA TYR A 154 -4.19 20.91 -2.44
C TYR A 154 -3.94 20.95 -0.93
N VAL A 155 -3.55 22.14 -0.43
CA VAL A 155 -3.19 22.37 0.98
C VAL A 155 -2.15 21.34 1.46
N ASP A 156 -1.02 21.29 0.75
CA ASP A 156 0.11 20.40 1.03
C ASP A 156 -0.24 18.91 1.14
N ASN A 157 -1.27 18.48 0.42
CA ASN A 157 -1.70 17.09 0.38
C ASN A 157 -2.28 16.70 -0.98
N VAL A 158 -2.58 15.42 -1.13
CA VAL A 158 -3.33 14.90 -2.28
C VAL A 158 -4.76 15.46 -2.31
N SER A 159 -5.40 15.40 -3.47
CA SER A 159 -6.80 15.78 -3.60
C SER A 159 -7.72 14.85 -2.79
N TRP A 160 -8.94 15.30 -2.51
CA TRP A 160 -9.96 14.47 -1.85
C TRP A 160 -10.31 13.20 -2.64
N LEU A 161 -10.26 13.24 -3.98
CA LEU A 161 -10.45 12.08 -4.85
C LEU A 161 -9.34 11.05 -4.65
N MET A 162 -8.08 11.50 -4.71
CA MET A 162 -6.94 10.61 -4.50
C MET A 162 -6.90 10.10 -3.05
N LYS A 163 -7.29 10.91 -2.06
CA LYS A 163 -7.43 10.45 -0.68
C LYS A 163 -8.52 9.39 -0.54
N THR A 164 -9.65 9.56 -1.23
CA THR A 164 -10.72 8.55 -1.29
C THR A 164 -10.20 7.24 -1.86
N PHE A 165 -9.45 7.29 -2.96
CA PHE A 165 -8.76 6.12 -3.51
C PHE A 165 -7.83 5.46 -2.48
N ILE A 166 -6.93 6.22 -1.86
CA ILE A 166 -6.00 5.70 -0.84
C ILE A 166 -6.77 5.01 0.31
N ASP A 167 -7.83 5.64 0.83
CA ASP A 167 -8.60 5.11 1.96
C ASP A 167 -9.39 3.85 1.59
N ARG A 168 -9.95 3.81 0.38
CA ARG A 168 -10.70 2.65 -0.11
C ARG A 168 -9.81 1.44 -0.39
N PHE A 169 -8.53 1.66 -0.64
CA PHE A 169 -7.50 0.62 -0.81
C PHE A 169 -6.65 0.40 0.45
N ALA A 170 -7.02 0.95 1.61
CA ALA A 170 -6.22 0.85 2.83
C ALA A 170 -5.91 -0.58 3.28
N TYR A 171 -6.81 -1.55 3.00
CA TYR A 171 -6.59 -2.98 3.30
C TYR A 171 -5.32 -3.54 2.66
N THR A 172 -4.86 -2.95 1.55
CA THR A 172 -3.62 -3.37 0.87
C THR A 172 -2.36 -3.12 1.72
N ASN A 173 -2.44 -2.28 2.76
CA ASN A 173 -1.37 -2.13 3.74
C ASN A 173 -1.31 -3.28 4.75
N HIS A 174 -2.41 -4.04 4.90
CA HIS A 174 -2.49 -5.23 5.75
C HIS A 174 -2.31 -6.51 4.96
N ARG A 175 -2.92 -6.57 3.78
CA ARG A 175 -2.87 -7.70 2.84
C ARG A 175 -2.39 -7.19 1.49
N PRO A 176 -1.07 -6.97 1.36
CA PRO A 176 -0.52 -6.40 0.14
C PRO A 176 -0.64 -7.38 -1.01
N CYS A 177 -1.01 -6.86 -2.18
CA CYS A 177 -1.32 -7.67 -3.35
C CYS A 177 -0.69 -7.12 -4.65
N PHE A 178 -0.23 -5.86 -4.65
CA PHE A 178 0.41 -5.20 -5.79
C PHE A 178 1.95 -5.35 -5.75
N HIS A 179 2.44 -6.56 -6.00
CA HIS A 179 3.87 -6.88 -5.88
C HIS A 179 4.68 -6.66 -7.17
N ARG A 180 4.00 -6.69 -8.31
CA ARG A 180 4.66 -6.67 -9.64
C ARG A 180 4.67 -5.27 -10.22
N GLN A 181 3.59 -4.53 -9.99
CA GLN A 181 3.35 -3.19 -10.49
C GLN A 181 4.47 -2.25 -10.05
N LYS A 182 5.13 -1.62 -11.02
CA LYS A 182 6.01 -0.48 -10.73
C LYS A 182 5.14 0.76 -10.58
N VAL A 183 5.50 1.64 -9.66
CA VAL A 183 4.69 2.83 -9.36
C VAL A 183 5.47 4.11 -9.64
N LEU A 184 4.86 5.03 -10.37
CA LEU A 184 5.31 6.42 -10.51
C LEU A 184 4.34 7.35 -9.80
N THR A 185 4.82 8.12 -8.84
CA THR A 185 4.00 9.14 -8.17
C THR A 185 4.24 10.50 -8.81
N VAL A 186 3.16 11.21 -9.14
CA VAL A 186 3.21 12.53 -9.80
C VAL A 186 2.44 13.55 -8.96
N ALA A 187 3.15 14.55 -8.47
CA ALA A 187 2.57 15.71 -7.79
C ALA A 187 2.69 16.95 -8.68
N ASN A 188 1.57 17.64 -8.92
CA ASN A 188 1.56 18.93 -9.59
C ASN A 188 1.08 20.04 -8.65
N THR A 189 1.83 21.14 -8.55
CA THR A 189 1.50 22.27 -7.64
C THR A 189 1.63 23.61 -8.35
N GLY A 190 1.08 24.68 -7.78
CA GLY A 190 1.45 26.04 -8.18
C GLY A 190 2.83 26.44 -7.66
N VAL A 191 3.12 26.18 -6.38
CA VAL A 191 4.31 26.71 -5.68
C VAL A 191 4.97 25.65 -4.80
N ALA A 192 4.31 25.20 -3.73
CA ALA A 192 4.88 24.34 -2.67
C ALA A 192 4.00 23.10 -2.36
N GLY A 193 4.40 22.30 -1.36
CA GLY A 193 3.64 21.15 -0.84
C GLY A 193 3.86 19.82 -1.56
N GLN A 194 4.87 19.75 -2.45
CA GLN A 194 5.10 18.56 -3.26
C GLN A 194 5.59 17.37 -2.42
N LYS A 195 6.39 17.63 -1.39
CA LYS A 195 7.03 16.58 -0.57
C LYS A 195 5.99 15.79 0.22
N GLU A 196 5.07 16.49 0.87
CA GLU A 196 4.00 15.93 1.69
C GLU A 196 3.02 15.15 0.80
N THR A 197 2.69 15.71 -0.37
CA THR A 197 1.83 15.06 -1.36
C THR A 197 2.44 13.77 -1.91
N LEU A 198 3.72 13.80 -2.32
CA LEU A 198 4.43 12.59 -2.77
C LEU A 198 4.54 11.55 -1.64
N SER A 199 4.76 11.99 -0.41
CA SER A 199 4.76 11.12 0.77
C SER A 199 3.40 10.43 0.98
N ALA A 200 2.30 11.14 0.79
CA ALA A 200 0.95 10.56 0.85
C ALA A 200 0.69 9.57 -0.29
N LEU A 201 1.05 9.90 -1.54
CA LEU A 201 0.92 8.99 -2.68
C LEU A 201 1.69 7.68 -2.48
N LYS A 202 2.88 7.75 -1.89
CA LYS A 202 3.71 6.57 -1.56
C LYS A 202 3.11 5.64 -0.50
N LYS A 203 2.00 6.00 0.15
CA LYS A 203 1.28 5.14 1.10
C LYS A 203 0.16 4.34 0.42
N ALA A 204 -0.18 4.64 -0.83
CA ALA A 204 -1.14 3.87 -1.60
C ALA A 204 -0.59 2.47 -1.92
N LEU A 205 -1.46 1.52 -2.27
CA LEU A 205 -1.10 0.22 -2.87
C LEU A 205 -0.09 -0.62 -2.05
N GLY A 206 -0.25 -0.66 -0.73
CA GLY A 206 0.66 -1.37 0.20
C GLY A 206 1.84 -0.52 0.70
N GLY A 207 1.91 0.74 0.29
CA GLY A 207 2.85 1.75 0.76
C GLY A 207 4.32 1.46 0.42
N GLN A 208 5.24 2.27 0.96
CA GLN A 208 6.68 2.15 0.72
C GLN A 208 7.30 0.77 1.05
N ARG A 209 6.55 -0.10 1.74
CA ARG A 209 6.99 -1.43 2.18
C ARG A 209 6.75 -2.51 1.13
N ILE A 210 5.76 -2.33 0.26
CA ILE A 210 5.40 -3.31 -0.79
C ILE A 210 5.36 -2.67 -2.18
N SER A 211 4.83 -1.44 -2.30
CA SER A 211 4.75 -0.76 -3.59
C SER A 211 6.15 -0.53 -4.16
N ARG A 212 6.39 -0.98 -5.40
CA ARG A 212 7.67 -0.81 -6.09
C ARG A 212 7.75 0.58 -6.71
N ILE A 213 7.92 1.60 -5.86
CA ILE A 213 8.09 3.00 -6.31
C ILE A 213 9.34 3.08 -7.20
N ALA A 214 9.13 3.29 -8.49
CA ALA A 214 10.19 3.42 -9.48
C ALA A 214 10.75 4.86 -9.51
N HIS A 215 9.86 5.86 -9.42
CA HIS A 215 10.27 7.25 -9.39
C HIS A 215 9.19 8.15 -8.77
N GLU A 216 9.61 9.35 -8.34
CA GLU A 216 8.75 10.41 -7.81
C GLU A 216 8.95 11.66 -8.66
N LEU A 217 7.87 12.24 -9.18
CA LEU A 217 7.93 13.42 -10.03
C LEU A 217 7.10 14.56 -9.43
N ALA A 218 7.74 15.70 -9.24
CA ALA A 218 7.09 16.93 -8.82
C ALA A 218 7.25 18.02 -9.90
N ILE A 219 6.14 18.56 -10.39
CA ILE A 219 6.15 19.63 -11.40
C ILE A 219 5.36 20.84 -10.90
N ALA A 220 6.01 22.00 -10.89
CA ALA A 220 5.35 23.27 -10.64
C ALA A 220 4.65 23.79 -11.91
N THR A 221 3.35 24.01 -11.84
CA THR A 221 2.48 24.54 -12.90
C THR A 221 1.66 25.72 -12.34
N PRO A 222 2.29 26.87 -12.05
CA PRO A 222 1.57 28.07 -11.66
C PRO A 222 0.65 28.56 -12.78
N PRO A 223 -0.39 29.37 -12.48
CA PRO A 223 -1.37 29.81 -13.47
C PRO A 223 -0.88 30.88 -14.45
N TRP A 224 0.37 31.35 -14.32
CA TRP A 224 0.99 32.33 -15.22
C TRP A 224 2.05 31.70 -16.15
N PRO A 225 2.37 32.36 -17.27
CA PRO A 225 3.47 31.97 -18.15
C PRO A 225 4.80 31.80 -17.41
N GLN A 226 5.66 30.94 -17.94
CA GLN A 226 6.93 30.57 -17.34
C GLN A 226 8.05 30.85 -18.34
N THR A 227 9.27 31.09 -17.83
CA THR A 227 10.43 31.27 -18.71
C THR A 227 10.74 30.00 -19.49
N GLU A 228 11.33 30.14 -20.67
CA GLU A 228 11.78 29.00 -21.50
C GLU A 228 12.68 28.04 -20.70
N ARG A 229 13.61 28.59 -19.92
CA ARG A 229 14.47 27.79 -19.03
C ARG A 229 13.66 26.97 -18.02
N ALA A 230 12.61 27.54 -17.45
CA ALA A 230 11.75 26.84 -16.49
C ALA A 230 10.91 25.76 -17.17
N VAL A 231 10.38 26.02 -18.37
CA VAL A 231 9.65 25.04 -19.18
C VAL A 231 10.57 23.88 -19.56
N ALA A 232 11.72 24.16 -20.17
CA ALA A 232 12.70 23.14 -20.56
C ALA A 232 13.20 22.29 -19.39
N ARG A 233 13.31 22.87 -18.18
CA ARG A 233 13.63 22.10 -16.97
C ARG A 233 12.52 21.10 -16.60
N LYS A 234 11.24 21.49 -16.73
CA LYS A 234 10.09 20.61 -16.45
C LYS A 234 10.05 19.48 -17.47
N GLU A 235 10.22 19.79 -18.75
CA GLU A 235 10.23 18.77 -19.81
C GLU A 235 11.36 17.76 -19.63
N ARG A 236 12.59 18.21 -19.35
CA ARG A 236 13.70 17.29 -19.02
C ARG A 236 13.41 16.40 -17.81
N ALA A 237 12.73 16.93 -16.78
CA ALA A 237 12.34 16.13 -15.62
C ALA A 237 11.27 15.09 -15.98
N ILE A 238 10.32 15.44 -16.85
CA ILE A 238 9.29 14.55 -17.40
C ILE A 238 9.93 13.44 -18.24
N ASP A 239 10.85 13.79 -19.14
CA ASP A 239 11.57 12.83 -19.98
C ASP A 239 12.38 11.84 -19.11
N ALA A 240 13.11 12.34 -18.12
CA ALA A 240 13.86 11.51 -17.19
C ALA A 240 12.96 10.60 -16.34
N ALA A 241 11.77 11.08 -15.94
CA ALA A 241 10.80 10.27 -15.22
C ALA A 241 10.21 9.17 -16.10
N ALA A 242 9.86 9.49 -17.35
CA ALA A 242 9.38 8.51 -18.33
C ALA A 242 10.43 7.43 -18.60
N ASP A 243 11.69 7.80 -18.80
CA ASP A 243 12.79 6.85 -19.00
C ASP A 243 13.00 5.90 -17.82
N LYS A 244 13.04 6.46 -16.60
CA LYS A 244 13.21 5.65 -15.39
C LYS A 244 12.03 4.71 -15.17
N PHE A 245 10.81 5.21 -15.39
CA PHE A 245 9.61 4.42 -15.19
C PHE A 245 9.47 3.32 -16.23
N TYR A 246 9.73 3.61 -17.52
CA TYR A 246 9.75 2.63 -18.59
C TYR A 246 10.76 1.50 -18.31
N LYS A 247 12.01 1.86 -18.01
CA LYS A 247 13.05 0.87 -17.67
C LYS A 247 12.67 0.02 -16.45
N ALA A 248 12.03 0.63 -15.45
CA ALA A 248 11.56 -0.11 -14.29
C ALA A 248 10.45 -1.10 -14.67
N CYS A 249 9.51 -0.74 -15.55
CA CYS A 249 8.40 -1.61 -15.97
C CYS A 249 8.86 -2.81 -16.80
N LEU A 250 10.01 -2.71 -17.48
CA LEU A 250 10.63 -3.86 -18.16
C LEU A 250 11.16 -4.93 -17.19
N ASP A 251 11.48 -4.54 -15.94
CA ASP A 251 11.94 -5.46 -14.91
C ASP A 251 10.76 -6.16 -14.23
N THR A 252 10.45 -7.38 -14.64
CA THR A 252 9.38 -8.20 -14.06
C THR A 252 9.85 -9.04 -12.85
N ALA A 253 11.11 -8.92 -12.43
CA ALA A 253 11.69 -9.79 -11.43
C ALA A 253 11.12 -9.54 -10.03
N LEU A 254 10.70 -10.63 -9.39
CA LEU A 254 10.37 -10.68 -7.98
C LEU A 254 11.63 -11.03 -7.19
N THR A 255 12.31 -9.99 -6.72
CA THR A 255 13.59 -10.11 -6.00
C THR A 255 13.42 -10.53 -4.55
N GLU A 256 14.50 -11.08 -3.97
CA GLU A 256 14.56 -11.38 -2.53
C GLU A 256 14.18 -10.14 -1.69
N PRO A 257 13.35 -10.29 -0.65
CA PRO A 257 12.99 -9.17 0.19
C PRO A 257 14.18 -8.60 0.97
N THR A 258 14.15 -7.29 1.18
CA THR A 258 15.03 -6.63 2.14
C THR A 258 14.78 -7.16 3.55
N PHE A 259 15.77 -7.02 4.44
CA PHE A 259 15.59 -7.43 5.83
C PHE A 259 14.37 -6.76 6.48
N SER A 260 14.20 -5.44 6.26
CA SER A 260 13.06 -4.69 6.79
C SER A 260 11.73 -5.20 6.24
N ASN A 261 11.62 -5.47 4.92
CA ASN A 261 10.38 -5.96 4.34
C ASN A 261 10.02 -7.37 4.85
N TYR A 262 11.03 -8.23 5.02
CA TYR A 262 10.81 -9.57 5.57
C TYR A 262 10.46 -9.53 7.07
N LEU A 263 11.11 -8.66 7.85
CA LEU A 263 10.79 -8.45 9.26
C LEU A 263 9.34 -7.94 9.44
N ASN A 264 8.93 -6.98 8.62
CA ASN A 264 7.54 -6.48 8.60
C ASN A 264 6.54 -7.58 8.23
N PHE A 265 6.85 -8.40 7.21
CA PHE A 265 6.01 -9.56 6.86
C PHE A 265 5.83 -10.50 8.05
N LEU A 266 6.92 -10.87 8.72
CA LEU A 266 6.85 -11.77 9.88
C LEU A 266 6.08 -11.15 11.05
N MET A 267 6.21 -9.83 11.26
CA MET A 267 5.43 -9.10 12.26
C MET A 267 3.93 -9.19 11.96
N MET A 268 3.53 -8.82 10.73
CA MET A 268 2.12 -8.86 10.32
C MET A 268 1.57 -10.29 10.34
N GLN A 269 2.36 -11.27 9.89
CA GLN A 269 1.99 -12.68 9.97
C GLN A 269 1.74 -13.10 11.42
N LYS A 270 2.66 -12.80 12.34
CA LYS A 270 2.51 -13.24 13.72
C LYS A 270 1.34 -12.55 14.42
N LEU A 271 1.14 -11.24 14.19
CA LEU A 271 -0.03 -10.50 14.67
C LEU A 271 -1.34 -11.09 14.12
N SER A 272 -1.39 -11.46 12.83
CA SER A 272 -2.59 -12.06 12.23
C SER A 272 -2.94 -13.42 12.84
N LEU A 273 -1.93 -14.21 13.24
CA LEU A 273 -2.13 -15.50 13.91
C LEU A 273 -2.69 -15.31 15.33
N GLU A 274 -2.21 -14.31 16.06
CA GLU A 274 -2.67 -13.98 17.41
C GLU A 274 -4.07 -13.33 17.39
N CYS A 275 -4.33 -12.47 16.41
CA CYS A 275 -5.58 -11.72 16.27
C CYS A 275 -6.63 -12.42 15.38
N ARG A 276 -6.49 -13.73 15.10
CA ARG A 276 -7.33 -14.47 14.13
C ARG A 276 -8.85 -14.34 14.34
N GLN A 277 -9.28 -14.14 15.58
CA GLN A 277 -10.70 -13.97 15.92
C GLN A 277 -11.25 -12.58 15.57
N TYR A 278 -10.38 -11.55 15.52
CA TYR A 278 -10.75 -10.17 15.17
C TYR A 278 -10.47 -9.85 13.71
N LEU A 279 -9.40 -10.42 13.16
CA LEU A 279 -8.93 -10.20 11.79
C LEU A 279 -8.87 -11.51 11.01
N PRO A 280 -10.01 -12.22 10.83
CA PRO A 280 -10.03 -13.50 10.11
C PRO A 280 -9.53 -13.38 8.67
N ALA A 281 -9.72 -12.24 8.01
CA ALA A 281 -9.18 -12.00 6.67
C ALA A 281 -7.65 -11.91 6.65
N ASP A 282 -7.04 -11.21 7.61
CA ASP A 282 -5.57 -11.16 7.73
C ASP A 282 -5.02 -12.56 8.06
N TYR A 283 -5.66 -13.29 8.98
CA TYR A 283 -5.29 -14.66 9.29
C TYR A 283 -5.32 -15.54 8.04
N ALA A 284 -6.41 -15.52 7.28
CA ALA A 284 -6.54 -16.29 6.04
C ALA A 284 -5.43 -15.93 5.04
N PHE A 285 -5.09 -14.64 4.94
CA PHE A 285 -4.05 -14.17 4.05
C PHE A 285 -2.64 -14.61 4.47
N TYR A 286 -2.28 -14.57 5.75
CA TYR A 286 -0.90 -14.83 6.20
C TYR A 286 -0.63 -16.29 6.60
N ASN A 287 -1.68 -17.05 6.94
CA ASN A 287 -1.54 -18.41 7.46
C ASN A 287 -0.84 -19.32 6.44
N GLY A 288 0.25 -19.96 6.87
CA GLY A 288 1.03 -20.88 6.03
C GLY A 288 1.89 -20.22 4.93
N LYS A 289 1.90 -18.88 4.79
CA LYS A 289 2.76 -18.20 3.81
C LYS A 289 4.21 -18.10 4.30
N ALA A 290 5.16 -18.38 3.41
CA ALA A 290 6.58 -18.12 3.67
C ALA A 290 6.94 -16.64 3.43
N TYR A 291 6.33 -16.03 2.42
CA TYR A 291 6.38 -14.61 2.10
C TYR A 291 5.15 -14.22 1.25
N TYR A 292 5.00 -12.95 0.85
CA TYR A 292 3.86 -12.50 0.04
C TYR A 292 3.77 -13.19 -1.33
N PHE A 293 4.91 -13.50 -1.91
CA PHE A 293 5.09 -14.21 -3.18
C PHE A 293 6.24 -15.21 -3.04
N ASP A 294 6.39 -16.11 -4.01
CA ASP A 294 7.48 -17.09 -4.01
C ASP A 294 8.83 -16.39 -4.19
N ALA A 295 9.57 -16.27 -3.10
CA ALA A 295 10.86 -15.60 -3.05
C ALA A 295 11.81 -16.38 -2.14
N ARG A 296 13.03 -16.60 -2.61
CA ARG A 296 14.09 -17.16 -1.78
C ARG A 296 14.47 -16.13 -0.72
N VAL A 297 14.38 -16.51 0.55
CA VAL A 297 14.85 -15.70 1.67
C VAL A 297 16.12 -16.34 2.23
N ASN A 298 17.18 -15.55 2.39
CA ASN A 298 18.42 -16.01 2.99
C ASN A 298 18.18 -16.59 4.41
N PRO A 299 18.66 -17.81 4.74
CA PRO A 299 18.41 -18.44 6.04
C PRO A 299 18.89 -17.64 7.25
N ILE A 300 20.03 -16.95 7.14
CA ILE A 300 20.59 -16.11 8.23
C ILE A 300 19.70 -14.90 8.46
N LYS A 301 19.31 -14.22 7.36
CA LYS A 301 18.34 -13.11 7.37
C LYS A 301 17.03 -13.55 8.03
N ALA A 302 16.56 -14.75 7.68
CA ALA A 302 15.33 -15.30 8.22
C ALA A 302 15.41 -15.61 9.71
N ALA A 303 16.52 -16.20 10.17
CA ALA A 303 16.75 -16.49 11.57
C ALA A 303 16.82 -15.21 12.42
N ALA A 304 17.56 -14.20 11.96
CA ALA A 304 17.68 -12.91 12.63
C ALA A 304 16.31 -12.20 12.73
N ALA A 305 15.55 -12.15 11.64
CA ALA A 305 14.23 -11.51 11.65
C ALA A 305 13.26 -12.23 12.60
N LYS A 306 13.24 -13.57 12.60
CA LYS A 306 12.42 -14.37 13.54
C LYS A 306 12.78 -14.10 15.00
N ALA A 307 14.07 -13.98 15.33
CA ALA A 307 14.52 -13.64 16.67
C ALA A 307 14.02 -12.25 17.11
N ILE A 308 14.14 -11.25 16.23
CA ILE A 308 13.68 -9.89 16.50
C ILE A 308 12.15 -9.84 16.67
N VAL A 309 11.37 -10.49 15.81
CA VAL A 309 9.89 -10.52 15.95
C VAL A 309 9.47 -11.12 17.29
N ARG A 310 10.12 -12.19 17.76
CA ARG A 310 9.82 -12.79 19.07
C ARG A 310 10.03 -11.79 20.21
N ILE A 311 11.13 -11.04 20.16
CA ILE A 311 11.43 -10.00 21.15
C ILE A 311 10.38 -8.89 21.07
N MET A 312 10.14 -8.34 19.88
CA MET A 312 9.21 -7.23 19.68
C MET A 312 7.79 -7.55 20.14
N ILE A 313 7.27 -8.74 19.83
CA ILE A 313 5.91 -9.13 20.23
C ILE A 313 5.79 -9.30 21.75
N THR A 314 6.87 -9.70 22.41
CA THR A 314 6.89 -9.73 23.89
C THR A 314 6.70 -8.33 24.48
N PHE A 315 7.20 -7.29 23.82
CA PHE A 315 7.01 -5.88 24.22
C PHE A 315 5.70 -5.26 23.72
N MET A 316 5.02 -5.88 22.76
CA MET A 316 3.75 -5.40 22.20
C MET A 316 2.51 -6.08 22.81
N LYS A 317 2.66 -6.79 23.95
CA LYS A 317 1.57 -7.53 24.59
C LYS A 317 0.35 -6.64 24.89
N ASP A 318 0.57 -5.38 25.24
CA ASP A 318 -0.51 -4.43 25.57
C ASP A 318 -1.27 -3.91 24.34
N ILE A 319 -0.78 -4.19 23.14
CA ILE A 319 -1.42 -3.84 21.85
C ILE A 319 -2.19 -5.05 21.30
N GLY A 320 -1.93 -6.25 21.83
CA GLY A 320 -2.60 -7.48 21.44
C GLY A 320 -4.01 -7.61 22.00
N PRO A 321 -4.74 -8.68 21.64
CA PRO A 321 -6.05 -8.98 22.20
C PRO A 321 -6.03 -9.02 23.73
N GLY A 322 -6.81 -8.13 24.34
CA GLY A 322 -7.08 -8.13 25.78
C GLY A 322 -8.52 -8.54 26.09
N HIS A 323 -8.80 -8.75 27.37
CA HIS A 323 -10.16 -9.06 27.87
C HIS A 323 -10.91 -7.82 28.37
N ILE A 324 -10.24 -6.67 28.47
CA ILE A 324 -10.81 -5.43 28.98
C ILE A 324 -11.28 -4.58 27.79
N PRO A 325 -12.59 -4.25 27.69
CA PRO A 325 -13.08 -3.37 26.64
C PRO A 325 -12.61 -1.92 26.87
N TRP A 326 -12.47 -1.14 25.80
CA TRP A 326 -12.28 0.31 25.86
C TRP A 326 -13.57 1.04 25.42
N PRO A 327 -14.00 2.09 26.14
CA PRO A 327 -13.47 2.53 27.43
C PRO A 327 -13.74 1.48 28.52
N ALA A 328 -12.86 1.41 29.52
CA ALA A 328 -13.02 0.47 30.63
C ALA A 328 -14.32 0.77 31.38
N ALA A 329 -15.05 -0.27 31.78
CA ALA A 329 -16.20 -0.10 32.66
C ALA A 329 -15.75 0.61 33.95
N LYS A 330 -16.47 1.65 34.37
CA LYS A 330 -16.23 2.27 35.67
C LYS A 330 -16.45 1.19 36.72
N LYS A 331 -15.47 1.00 37.61
CA LYS A 331 -15.72 0.25 38.85
C LYS A 331 -16.78 1.04 39.61
N GLU A 332 -17.95 0.46 39.85
CA GLU A 332 -18.89 1.02 40.81
C GLU A 332 -18.19 1.02 42.17
N GLU A 333 -17.96 2.21 42.73
CA GLU A 333 -17.35 2.43 44.06
C GLU A 333 -18.31 2.10 45.19
#